data_AF-A0A370JWM1-F1
#
_entry.id   AF-A0A370JWM1-F1
#
_cell.length_a   1.000
_cell.length_b   1.000
_cell.length_c   1.000
_cell.angle_alpha   90.00
_cell.angle_beta   90.00
_cell.angle_gamma   90.00
#
_symmetry.space_group_name_H-M   'P 1'
#
loop_
_entity.id
_entity.type
_entity.pdbx_description
1 polymer ?
#
loop_
_entity_poly.entity_id
_entity_poly.type
_entity_poly.pdbx_seq_one_letter_code
_entity_poly.pdbx_strand_id
1 'polypeptide(L)'
;MTPTHLGLLLFGAALMAVLVFLWLMPTLERRRQERELQALHRMHRFALKHNTFVRKFQGVRFVVVLGQRGFHYMLGGQFVSRAQLLKAIGEENEKVLLKAESEESQHGPVKTLATSPA
;
A
#
# COMPACT_ATOMS: atom_id res chain seq x y z
N MET A 1 10.49 51.99 17.50
CA MET A 1 9.64 51.21 16.57
C MET A 1 8.20 51.35 17.02
N THR A 2 7.34 51.95 16.20
CA THR A 2 5.92 52.11 16.54
C THR A 2 5.20 50.75 16.47
N PRO A 3 4.18 50.53 17.33
CA PRO A 3 3.48 49.23 17.46
C PRO A 3 2.86 48.73 16.14
N THR A 4 2.56 49.64 15.21
CA THR A 4 2.03 49.34 13.87
C THR A 4 3.01 48.57 12.99
N HIS A 5 4.32 48.85 13.07
CA HIS A 5 5.32 48.12 12.27
C HIS A 5 5.54 46.69 12.76
N LEU A 6 5.44 46.46 14.08
CA LEU A 6 5.51 45.13 14.69
C LEU A 6 4.32 44.26 14.26
N GLY A 7 3.10 44.80 14.27
CA GLY A 7 1.91 44.10 13.78
C GLY A 7 2.00 43.74 12.30
N LEU A 8 2.52 44.65 11.47
CA LEU A 8 2.71 44.41 10.03
C LEU A 8 3.73 43.30 9.75
N LEU A 9 4.84 43.27 10.50
CA LEU A 9 5.87 42.24 10.39
C LEU A 9 5.35 40.86 10.80
N LEU A 10 4.61 40.79 11.91
CA LEU A 10 4.01 39.53 12.37
C LEU A 10 2.95 39.02 11.38
N PHE A 11 2.13 39.90 10.83
CA PHE A 11 1.15 39.55 9.80
C PHE A 11 1.82 39.04 8.53
N GLY A 12 2.85 39.73 8.03
CA GLY A 12 3.63 39.29 6.88
C GLY A 12 4.32 37.95 7.09
N ALA A 13 4.89 37.71 8.27
CA ALA A 13 5.50 36.44 8.64
C ALA A 13 4.48 35.29 8.70
N ALA A 14 3.31 35.53 9.30
CA ALA A 14 2.23 34.54 9.36
C ALA A 14 1.68 34.22 7.95
N LEU A 15 1.49 35.23 7.10
CA LEU A 15 1.05 35.04 5.72
C LEU A 15 2.04 34.19 4.92
N MET A 16 3.34 34.48 5.06
CA MET A 16 4.41 33.70 4.44
C MET A 16 4.45 32.26 4.95
N ALA A 17 4.29 32.03 6.25
CA ALA A 17 4.25 30.69 6.81
C ALA A 17 3.07 29.87 6.26
N VAL A 18 1.89 30.47 6.16
CA VAL A 18 0.69 29.82 5.59
C VAL A 18 0.89 29.51 4.11
N LEU A 19 1.44 30.44 3.32
CA LEU A 19 1.74 30.23 1.90
C LEU A 19 2.74 29.09 1.69
N VAL A 20 3.82 29.05 2.48
CA VAL A 20 4.80 27.96 2.42
C VAL A 20 4.15 26.63 2.78
N PHE A 21 3.32 26.58 3.82
CA PHE A 21 2.61 25.36 4.20
C PHE A 21 1.66 24.87 3.10
N LEU A 22 0.85 25.77 2.53
CA LEU A 22 -0.06 25.49 1.41
C LEU A 22 0.66 24.99 0.16
N TRP A 23 1.88 25.45 -0.08
CA TRP A 23 2.66 25.02 -1.24
C TRP A 23 3.39 23.69 -0.99
N LEU A 24 3.84 23.44 0.25
CA LEU A 24 4.60 22.24 0.60
C LEU A 24 3.71 21.01 0.81
N MET A 25 2.54 21.17 1.44
CA MET A 25 1.55 20.09 1.66
C MET A 25 1.23 19.27 0.40
N PRO A 26 0.81 19.87 -0.73
CA PRO A 26 0.41 19.11 -1.91
C PRO A 26 1.56 18.31 -2.51
N THR A 27 2.81 18.76 -2.36
CA THR A 27 3.98 18.01 -2.86
C THR A 27 4.27 16.75 -2.04
N LEU A 28 4.03 16.81 -0.72
CA LEU A 28 4.19 15.67 0.18
C LEU A 28 3.09 14.62 -0.05
N GLU A 29 1.85 15.07 -0.25
CA GLU A 29 0.74 14.18 -0.57
C GLU A 29 0.89 13.51 -1.93
N ARG A 30 1.33 14.24 -2.96
CA ARG A 30 1.61 13.66 -4.29
C ARG A 30 2.60 12.51 -4.22
N ARG A 31 3.71 12.69 -3.47
CA ARG A 31 4.71 11.61 -3.30
C ARG A 31 4.15 10.39 -2.58
N ARG A 32 3.24 10.57 -1.62
CA ARG A 32 2.57 9.44 -0.94
C ARG A 32 1.63 8.72 -1.90
N GLN A 33 0.81 9.46 -2.65
CA GLN A 33 -0.11 8.89 -3.64
C GLN A 33 0.64 8.12 -4.73
N GLU A 34 1.74 8.66 -5.24
CA GLU A 34 2.59 7.98 -6.21
C GLU A 34 3.14 6.65 -5.67
N ARG A 35 3.61 6.63 -4.40
CA ARG A 35 4.09 5.40 -3.76
C ARG A 35 2.98 4.37 -3.58
N GLU A 36 1.78 4.80 -3.19
CA GLU A 36 0.62 3.91 -3.05
C GLU A 36 0.18 3.33 -4.39
N LEU A 37 0.17 4.13 -5.46
CA LEU A 37 -0.13 3.67 -6.81
C LEU A 37 0.92 2.68 -7.31
N GLN A 38 2.21 2.96 -7.07
CA GLN A 38 3.28 2.03 -7.41
C GLN A 38 3.17 0.72 -6.64
N ALA A 39 2.87 0.77 -5.34
CA ALA A 39 2.62 -0.40 -4.52
C ALA A 39 1.46 -1.22 -5.10
N LEU A 40 0.34 -0.57 -5.42
CA LEU A 40 -0.83 -1.23 -6.00
C LEU A 40 -0.50 -1.87 -7.36
N HIS A 41 0.22 -1.17 -8.24
CA HIS A 41 0.66 -1.71 -9.53
C HIS A 41 1.58 -2.93 -9.38
N ARG A 42 2.44 -2.97 -8.35
CA ARG A 42 3.27 -4.15 -8.07
C ARG A 42 2.42 -5.32 -7.60
N MET A 43 1.49 -5.07 -6.69
CA MET A 43 0.56 -6.10 -6.19
C MET A 43 -0.33 -6.64 -7.31
N HIS A 44 -0.85 -5.77 -8.17
CA HIS A 44 -1.66 -6.17 -9.31
C HIS A 44 -0.87 -7.02 -10.31
N ARG A 45 0.36 -6.61 -10.66
CA ARG A 45 1.24 -7.42 -11.53
C ARG A 45 1.55 -8.78 -10.92
N PHE A 46 1.81 -8.83 -9.61
CA PHE A 46 2.04 -10.09 -8.91
C PHE A 46 0.78 -10.97 -8.93
N ALA A 47 -0.39 -10.39 -8.62
CA ALA A 47 -1.66 -11.08 -8.63
C ALA A 47 -1.98 -11.68 -10.00
N LEU A 48 -1.85 -10.89 -11.08
CA LEU A 48 -2.03 -11.35 -12.45
C LEU A 48 -1.09 -12.50 -12.82
N LYS A 49 0.20 -12.40 -12.47
CA LYS A 49 1.19 -13.45 -12.74
C LYS A 49 0.80 -14.79 -12.11
N HIS A 50 0.12 -14.73 -10.98
CA HIS A 50 -0.30 -15.90 -10.20
C HIS A 50 -1.80 -16.19 -10.32
N ASN A 51 -2.49 -15.59 -11.30
CA ASN A 51 -3.92 -15.73 -11.54
C ASN A 51 -4.79 -15.59 -10.27
N THR A 52 -4.37 -14.69 -9.37
CA THR A 52 -5.09 -14.34 -8.15
C THR A 52 -5.51 -12.86 -8.22
N PHE A 53 -6.17 -12.37 -7.18
CA PHE A 53 -6.69 -11.03 -7.08
C PHE A 53 -6.15 -10.29 -5.84
N VAL A 54 -6.06 -8.97 -5.96
CA VAL A 54 -5.75 -8.11 -4.81
C VAL A 54 -6.97 -8.04 -3.90
N ARG A 55 -6.81 -8.51 -2.66
CA ARG A 55 -7.84 -8.49 -1.64
C ARG A 55 -7.76 -7.20 -0.84
N LYS A 56 -8.91 -6.66 -0.43
CA LYS A 56 -9.01 -5.48 0.45
C LYS A 56 -9.79 -5.86 1.70
N PHE A 57 -9.20 -5.66 2.87
CA PHE A 57 -9.86 -5.84 4.15
C PHE A 57 -9.53 -4.67 5.08
N GLN A 58 -10.53 -4.01 5.65
CA GLN A 58 -10.36 -2.85 6.55
C GLN A 58 -9.41 -1.75 6.02
N GLY A 59 -9.39 -1.53 4.70
CA GLY A 59 -8.49 -0.57 4.06
C GLY A 59 -7.10 -1.10 3.74
N VAL A 60 -6.71 -2.25 4.29
CA VAL A 60 -5.47 -2.97 3.98
C VAL A 60 -5.65 -3.76 2.69
N ARG A 61 -4.75 -3.53 1.73
CA ARG A 61 -4.71 -4.28 0.46
C ARG A 61 -3.60 -5.31 0.52
N PHE A 62 -3.92 -6.57 0.26
CA PHE A 62 -2.97 -7.67 0.31
C PHE A 62 -3.23 -8.70 -0.80
N VAL A 63 -2.22 -9.49 -1.13
CA VAL A 63 -2.31 -10.60 -2.08
C VAL A 63 -1.79 -11.84 -1.38
N VAL A 64 -2.51 -12.96 -1.55
CA VAL A 64 -2.12 -14.29 -1.09
C VAL A 64 -2.02 -15.16 -2.32
N VAL A 65 -0.92 -15.90 -2.45
CA VAL A 65 -0.69 -16.83 -3.56
C VAL A 65 -0.21 -18.16 -3.01
N LEU A 66 -0.76 -19.27 -3.49
CA LEU A 66 -0.19 -20.58 -3.25
C LEU A 66 0.93 -20.87 -4.28
N GLY A 67 2.18 -20.82 -3.83
CA GLY A 67 3.35 -21.23 -4.61
C GLY A 67 3.69 -22.71 -4.42
N GLN A 68 4.75 -23.17 -5.09
CA GLN A 68 5.18 -24.57 -4.99
C GLN A 68 5.75 -24.95 -3.61
N ARG A 69 6.25 -23.97 -2.85
CA ARG A 69 6.85 -24.17 -1.51
C ARG A 69 5.95 -23.66 -0.38
N GLY A 70 4.68 -23.38 -0.67
CA GLY A 70 3.72 -22.83 0.29
C GLY A 70 3.19 -21.45 -0.11
N PHE A 71 2.56 -20.76 0.85
CA PHE A 71 1.92 -19.47 0.62
C PHE A 71 2.91 -18.31 0.59
N HIS A 72 2.72 -17.43 -0.39
CA HIS A 72 3.41 -16.15 -0.51
C HIS A 72 2.44 -15.01 -0.26
N TYR A 73 2.86 -14.05 0.57
CA TYR A 73 2.06 -12.91 0.98
C TYR A 73 2.70 -11.63 0.49
N MET A 74 1.88 -10.72 -0.06
CA MET A 74 2.31 -9.41 -0.48
C MET A 74 1.43 -8.33 0.15
N LEU A 75 2.06 -7.33 0.75
CA LEU A 75 1.42 -6.19 1.41
C LEU A 75 2.10 -4.91 0.91
N GLY A 76 1.33 -3.92 0.45
CA GLY A 76 1.89 -2.63 0.02
C GLY A 76 2.98 -2.75 -1.06
N GLY A 77 2.89 -3.75 -1.92
CA GLY A 77 3.88 -3.97 -2.98
C GLY A 77 5.20 -4.61 -2.51
N GLN A 78 5.27 -5.12 -1.29
CA GLN A 78 6.41 -5.84 -0.72
C GLN A 78 6.01 -7.25 -0.27
N PHE A 79 6.94 -8.20 -0.35
CA PHE A 79 6.75 -9.53 0.21
C PHE A 79 6.86 -9.48 1.73
N VAL A 80 5.89 -10.06 2.41
CA VAL A 80 5.82 -10.07 3.88
C VAL A 80 5.63 -11.49 4.38
N SER A 81 5.98 -11.72 5.65
CA SER A 81 5.65 -12.99 6.30
C SER A 81 4.18 -13.04 6.68
N ARG A 82 3.66 -14.25 6.92
CA ARG A 82 2.28 -14.45 7.42
C ARG A 82 2.01 -13.62 8.67
N ALA A 83 2.94 -13.63 9.63
CA ALA A 83 2.81 -12.89 10.88
C ALA A 83 2.76 -11.37 10.67
N GLN A 84 3.55 -10.83 9.74
CA GLN A 84 3.51 -9.39 9.41
C GLN A 84 2.19 -9.00 8.73
N LEU A 85 1.68 -9.84 7.84
CA LEU A 85 0.38 -9.62 7.21
C LEU A 85 -0.75 -9.68 8.26
N LEU A 86 -0.72 -10.68 9.14
CA LEU A 86 -1.69 -10.81 10.22
C LEU A 86 -1.66 -9.60 11.16
N LYS A 87 -0.47 -9.11 11.52
CA LYS A 87 -0.31 -7.89 12.31
C LYS A 87 -0.89 -6.66 11.61
N ALA A 88 -0.79 -6.58 10.29
CA ALA A 88 -1.35 -5.47 9.51
C ALA A 88 -2.88 -5.54 9.39
N ILE A 89 -3.46 -6.74 9.32
CA ILE A 89 -4.91 -6.97 9.25
C ILE A 89 -5.56 -6.93 10.65
N GLY A 90 -4.78 -7.18 11.70
CA GLY A 90 -5.22 -7.36 13.08
C GLY A 90 -5.24 -8.85 13.44
N GLU A 91 -4.65 -9.20 14.58
CA GLU A 91 -4.49 -10.59 15.04
C GLU A 91 -5.83 -11.32 15.22
N GLU A 92 -6.88 -10.58 15.60
CA GLU A 92 -8.24 -11.09 15.76
C GLU A 92 -8.89 -11.53 14.43
N ASN A 93 -8.35 -11.08 13.30
CA ASN A 93 -8.90 -11.30 11.96
C ASN A 93 -8.24 -12.47 11.21
N GLU A 94 -7.58 -13.39 11.93
CA GLU A 94 -6.91 -14.56 11.31
C GLU A 94 -7.85 -15.37 10.40
N LYS A 95 -9.15 -15.43 10.73
CA LYS A 95 -10.17 -16.10 9.91
C LYS A 95 -10.23 -15.58 8.47
N VAL A 96 -9.94 -14.29 8.25
CA VAL A 96 -9.91 -13.68 6.92
C VAL A 96 -8.72 -14.18 6.13
N LEU A 97 -7.57 -14.31 6.79
CA LEU A 97 -6.36 -14.82 6.17
C LEU A 97 -6.51 -16.31 5.84
N LEU A 98 -7.05 -17.11 6.76
CA LEU A 98 -7.35 -18.52 6.54
C LEU A 98 -8.35 -18.73 5.39
N LYS A 99 -9.37 -17.88 5.29
CA LYS A 99 -10.31 -17.92 4.16
C LYS A 99 -9.59 -17.64 2.84
N ALA A 100 -8.71 -16.65 2.80
CA ALA A 100 -7.93 -16.34 1.60
C ALA A 100 -6.98 -17.48 1.21
N GLU A 101 -6.29 -18.07 2.19
CA GLU A 101 -5.44 -19.25 1.99
C GLU A 101 -6.24 -20.45 1.46
N SER A 102 -7.46 -20.69 2.00
CA SER A 102 -8.34 -21.78 1.57
C SER A 102 -8.87 -21.60 0.15
N GLU A 103 -9.24 -20.39 -0.23
CA GLU A 103 -9.69 -20.09 -1.60
C GLU A 103 -8.56 -20.30 -2.61
N GLU A 104 -7.33 -19.90 -2.28
CA GLU A 104 -6.15 -20.14 -3.12
C GLU A 104 -5.78 -21.63 -3.17
N SER A 105 -5.92 -22.37 -2.07
CA SER A 105 -5.64 -23.80 -2.07
C SER A 105 -6.62 -24.61 -2.93
N GLN A 106 -7.87 -24.15 -3.04
CA GLN A 106 -8.85 -24.73 -3.96
C GLN A 106 -8.52 -24.46 -5.44
N HIS A 107 -7.86 -23.33 -5.74
CA HIS A 107 -7.43 -23.00 -7.11
C HIS A 107 -6.16 -23.75 -7.54
N GLY A 108 -5.49 -24.44 -6.61
CA GLY A 108 -4.28 -25.23 -6.85
C GLY A 108 -3.03 -24.37 -7.11
N PRO A 109 -1.81 -24.92 -6.94
CA PRO A 109 -0.59 -24.18 -7.19
C PRO A 109 -0.50 -23.82 -8.68
N VAL A 110 -0.50 -22.53 -8.99
CA VAL A 110 -0.37 -22.06 -10.37
C VAL A 110 0.99 -22.50 -10.91
N LYS A 111 0.98 -23.46 -11.84
CA LYS A 111 2.10 -23.68 -12.75
C LYS A 111 2.21 -22.40 -13.56
N THR A 112 3.20 -21.56 -13.26
CA THR A 112 3.60 -20.47 -14.15
C THR A 112 3.86 -21.08 -15.51
N LEU A 113 2.88 -21.02 -16.41
CA LEU A 113 3.06 -21.30 -17.82
C LEU A 113 3.98 -20.19 -18.32
N ALA A 114 5.28 -20.47 -18.32
CA ALA A 114 6.23 -19.66 -19.05
C ALA A 114 5.83 -19.76 -20.52
N THR A 115 5.14 -18.76 -21.04
CA THR A 115 5.00 -18.57 -22.48
C THR A 115 6.41 -18.32 -23.02
N SER A 116 7.07 -19.38 -23.48
CA SER A 116 8.29 -19.27 -24.28
C SER A 116 7.89 -18.65 -25.60
N PRO A 117 8.45 -17.51 -26.03
CA PRO A 117 8.36 -17.14 -27.43
C PRO A 117 9.17 -18.18 -28.21
N ALA A 118 8.55 -18.79 -29.22
CA ALA A 118 9.20 -19.64 -30.20
C ALA A 118 9.74 -18.80 -31.35
#